data_AF-G8C1W7-F1
#
_entry.id   AF-G8C1W7-F1
#
_cell.length_a   1.000
_cell.length_b   1.000
_cell.length_c   1.000
_cell.angle_alpha   90.00
_cell.angle_beta   90.00
_cell.angle_gamma   90.00
#
_symmetry.space_group_name_H-M   'P 1'
#
loop_
_entity.id
_entity.type
_entity.pdbx_description
1 polymer ?
#
loop_
_entity_poly.entity_id
_entity_poly.type
_entity_poly.pdbx_seq_one_letter_code
_entity_poly.pdbx_strand_id
1 'polypeptide(L)'
;MVSLPKYLKQSDRELENKFRFIQHQEDARIRDATMDPSNSKWTFGVSIDDSNRYRNRYVNIMPYEKNRVKLNVYNGNDYMNASYVKVNVSGQTMKPGFYIATQGPTERTWDQFWQMCYQNYSENDSNDSVVIVMVTPLVEYNREKCYQYWPRGGSSDSIRIAEKVQDPGEDDVSEFEHALKIEYANSRRYDDCYTLTTMRLVPVDESGEELGPAKTVHHFYFDQWRDMSKPEEVIPIMKLCQHSHSLNKAGNPIIVHCSAGVGRSGTFIALDHMLHDTEDFKIDAEQKMSSGGQMVGSPLHPDKGYDHDLIEQIVLQLRAQRLKMVQMSDQYKFIYHAAKYMYQHPPH
;
A
#
# COMPACT_ATOMS: atom_id res chain seq x y z
N MET A 1 12.07 26.18 -18.37
CA MET A 1 11.00 25.74 -17.44
C MET A 1 10.16 24.71 -18.17
N VAL A 2 10.01 23.51 -17.60
CA VAL A 2 9.07 22.52 -18.11
C VAL A 2 7.65 23.10 -17.99
N SER A 3 6.85 23.04 -19.05
CA SER A 3 5.45 23.46 -18.96
C SER A 3 4.71 22.46 -18.06
N LEU A 4 4.06 22.94 -17.00
CA LEU A 4 3.20 22.07 -16.19
C LEU A 4 2.02 21.52 -17.03
N PRO A 5 1.61 20.25 -16.81
CA PRO A 5 0.32 19.74 -17.26
C PRO A 5 -0.82 20.66 -16.80
N LYS A 6 -1.90 20.74 -17.58
CA LYS A 6 -3.04 21.63 -17.27
C LYS A 6 -3.66 21.31 -15.91
N TYR A 7 -3.81 20.03 -15.57
CA TYR A 7 -4.37 19.61 -14.28
C TYR A 7 -3.49 20.00 -13.07
N LEU A 8 -2.20 20.26 -13.26
CA LEU A 8 -1.34 20.76 -12.18
C LEU A 8 -1.43 22.29 -11.99
N LYS A 9 -2.17 23.02 -12.83
CA LYS A 9 -2.34 24.48 -12.71
C LYS A 9 -3.54 24.90 -11.85
N GLN A 10 -4.26 23.93 -11.30
CA GLN A 10 -5.43 24.15 -10.46
C GLN A 10 -5.07 24.78 -9.10
N SER A 11 -5.97 25.65 -8.62
CA SER A 11 -5.95 26.25 -7.28
C SER A 11 -6.48 25.28 -6.21
N ASP A 12 -6.11 25.49 -4.95
CA ASP A 12 -6.56 24.65 -3.84
C ASP A 12 -8.09 24.63 -3.69
N ARG A 13 -8.78 25.71 -4.10
CA ARG A 13 -10.25 25.77 -4.12
C ARG A 13 -10.85 24.84 -5.16
N GLU A 14 -10.23 24.74 -6.34
CA GLU A 14 -10.67 23.80 -7.38
C GLU A 14 -10.40 22.35 -6.94
N LEU A 15 -9.24 22.09 -6.34
CA LEU A 15 -8.90 20.77 -5.79
C LEU A 15 -9.86 20.35 -4.67
N GLU A 16 -10.25 21.27 -3.79
CA GLU A 16 -11.25 21.04 -2.75
C GLU A 16 -12.61 20.62 -3.34
N ASN A 17 -13.05 21.30 -4.41
CA ASN A 17 -14.31 20.96 -5.09
C ASN A 17 -14.25 19.58 -5.75
N LYS A 18 -13.12 19.22 -6.36
CA LYS A 18 -12.89 17.88 -6.90
C LYS A 18 -12.92 16.80 -5.83
N PHE A 19 -12.28 17.07 -4.70
CA PHE A 19 -12.30 16.15 -3.57
C PHE A 19 -13.72 15.88 -3.06
N ARG A 20 -14.56 16.93 -2.96
CA ARG A 20 -15.98 16.80 -2.61
C ARG A 20 -16.76 15.99 -3.65
N PHE A 21 -16.49 16.21 -4.93
CA PHE A 21 -17.10 15.41 -6.00
C PHE A 21 -16.75 13.91 -5.87
N ILE A 22 -15.48 13.59 -5.63
CA ILE A 22 -15.03 12.22 -5.37
C ILE A 22 -15.72 11.63 -4.13
N GLN A 23 -15.88 12.41 -3.04
CA GLN A 23 -16.61 11.99 -1.85
C GLN A 23 -18.09 11.70 -2.17
N HIS A 24 -18.77 12.56 -2.92
CA HIS A 24 -20.16 12.33 -3.31
C HIS A 24 -20.35 11.05 -4.13
N GLN A 25 -19.42 10.74 -5.04
CA GLN A 25 -19.45 9.48 -5.78
C GLN A 25 -19.25 8.27 -4.87
N GLU A 26 -18.33 8.36 -3.91
CA GLU A 26 -18.13 7.30 -2.91
C GLU A 26 -19.38 7.08 -2.05
N ASP A 27 -19.99 8.15 -1.55
CA ASP A 27 -21.20 8.06 -0.73
C ASP A 27 -22.36 7.43 -1.50
N ALA A 28 -22.44 7.66 -2.83
CA ALA A 28 -23.42 6.99 -3.68
C ALA A 28 -23.17 5.47 -3.75
N ARG A 29 -21.92 5.03 -3.84
CA ARG A 29 -21.55 3.60 -3.81
C ARG A 29 -21.85 2.95 -2.47
N ILE A 30 -21.57 3.65 -1.37
CA ILE A 30 -21.87 3.15 -0.02
C ILE A 30 -23.39 3.03 0.19
N ARG A 31 -24.17 4.02 -0.28
CA ARG A 31 -25.64 3.94 -0.25
C ARG A 31 -26.15 2.75 -1.07
N ASP A 32 -25.62 2.54 -2.28
CA ASP A 32 -25.95 1.39 -3.12
C ASP A 32 -25.68 0.06 -2.40
N ALA A 33 -24.49 -0.08 -1.80
CA ALA A 33 -24.11 -1.26 -1.00
C ALA A 33 -25.01 -1.48 0.22
N THR A 34 -25.50 -0.40 0.83
CA THR A 34 -26.37 -0.48 2.02
C THR A 34 -27.80 -0.84 1.65
N MET A 35 -28.31 -0.37 0.52
CA MET A 35 -29.68 -0.65 0.06
C MET A 35 -29.83 -2.06 -0.52
N ASP A 36 -28.78 -2.60 -1.14
CA ASP A 36 -28.77 -3.95 -1.72
C ASP A 36 -27.47 -4.71 -1.38
N PRO A 37 -27.29 -5.10 -0.11
CA PRO A 37 -26.04 -5.71 0.35
C PRO A 37 -25.77 -7.09 -0.30
N SER A 38 -26.78 -7.76 -0.84
CA SER A 38 -26.60 -9.09 -1.44
C SER A 38 -26.19 -9.03 -2.92
N ASN A 39 -26.60 -8.00 -3.68
CA ASN A 39 -26.36 -7.93 -5.12
C ASN A 39 -25.57 -6.70 -5.57
N SER A 40 -25.40 -5.68 -4.72
CA SER A 40 -24.61 -4.51 -5.08
C SER A 40 -23.17 -4.90 -5.41
N LYS A 41 -22.66 -4.37 -6.53
CA LYS A 41 -21.22 -4.48 -6.88
C LYS A 41 -20.29 -3.78 -5.89
N TRP A 42 -20.84 -3.02 -4.95
CA TRP A 42 -20.13 -2.32 -3.88
C TRP A 42 -20.36 -2.95 -2.51
N THR A 43 -20.98 -4.14 -2.45
CA THR A 43 -21.19 -4.86 -1.19
C THR A 43 -19.88 -5.09 -0.43
N PHE A 44 -19.98 -5.08 0.90
CA PHE A 44 -18.90 -5.46 1.82
C PHE A 44 -18.88 -6.98 2.10
N GLY A 45 -19.91 -7.72 1.68
CA GLY A 45 -19.98 -9.18 1.80
C GLY A 45 -19.71 -9.67 3.21
N VAL A 46 -18.80 -10.63 3.36
CA VAL A 46 -18.48 -11.23 4.67
C VAL A 46 -17.77 -10.25 5.62
N SER A 47 -17.27 -9.12 5.11
CA SER A 47 -16.51 -8.16 5.91
C SER A 47 -17.33 -7.50 7.02
N ILE A 48 -18.67 -7.47 6.85
CA ILE A 48 -19.62 -6.93 7.83
C ILE A 48 -20.19 -7.99 8.78
N ASP A 49 -19.84 -9.28 8.60
CA ASP A 49 -20.32 -10.35 9.47
C ASP A 49 -19.72 -10.20 10.87
N ASP A 50 -20.52 -10.46 11.92
CA ASP A 50 -20.07 -10.29 13.31
C ASP A 50 -18.92 -11.25 13.66
N SER A 51 -18.85 -12.42 13.02
CA SER A 51 -17.73 -13.36 13.13
C SER A 51 -16.38 -12.73 12.70
N ASN A 52 -16.42 -11.73 11.83
CA ASN A 52 -15.23 -11.04 11.33
C ASN A 52 -14.89 -9.75 12.11
N ARG A 53 -15.64 -9.42 13.16
CA ARG A 53 -15.44 -8.16 13.92
C ARG A 53 -14.03 -8.03 14.49
N TYR A 54 -13.43 -9.12 14.97
CA TYR A 54 -12.09 -9.13 15.55
C TYR A 54 -10.98 -9.06 14.49
N ARG A 55 -11.31 -9.37 13.22
CA ARG A 55 -10.41 -9.21 12.07
C ARG A 55 -10.39 -7.77 11.53
N ASN A 56 -11.33 -6.93 11.97
CA ASN A 56 -11.45 -5.52 11.59
C ASN A 56 -10.93 -4.60 12.71
N ARG A 57 -9.92 -3.79 12.43
CA ARG A 57 -9.44 -2.76 13.38
C ARG A 57 -10.48 -1.66 13.59
N TYR A 58 -11.22 -1.30 12.53
CA TYR A 58 -12.25 -0.27 12.56
C TYR A 58 -13.52 -0.77 11.87
N VAL A 59 -14.64 -0.73 12.58
CA VAL A 59 -15.96 -1.19 12.09
C VAL A 59 -16.49 -0.42 10.88
N ASN A 60 -15.98 0.79 10.64
CA ASN A 60 -16.38 1.65 9.53
C ASN A 60 -15.42 1.61 8.33
N ILE A 61 -14.36 0.78 8.38
CA ILE A 61 -13.39 0.63 7.31
C ILE A 61 -13.27 -0.84 6.95
N MET A 62 -13.99 -1.26 5.91
CA MET A 62 -14.04 -2.65 5.44
C MET A 62 -13.72 -2.71 3.94
N PRO A 63 -13.13 -3.81 3.45
CA PRO A 63 -12.90 -4.00 2.01
C PRO A 63 -14.24 -4.27 1.28
N TYR A 64 -14.30 -3.95 -0.01
CA TYR A 64 -15.40 -4.44 -0.85
C TYR A 64 -15.20 -5.94 -1.13
N GLU A 65 -16.28 -6.71 -1.17
CA GLU A 65 -16.22 -8.17 -1.35
C GLU A 65 -15.55 -8.56 -2.67
N LYS A 66 -15.84 -7.82 -3.76
CA LYS A 66 -15.37 -8.12 -5.12
C LYS A 66 -13.84 -8.21 -5.27
N ASN A 67 -13.08 -7.60 -4.37
CA ASN A 67 -11.63 -7.51 -4.43
C ASN A 67 -10.96 -7.57 -3.05
N ARG A 68 -11.66 -8.05 -2.03
CA ARG A 68 -11.01 -8.38 -0.76
C ARG A 68 -9.96 -9.45 -1.00
N VAL A 69 -8.90 -9.43 -0.19
CA VAL A 69 -7.96 -10.55 -0.18
C VAL A 69 -8.63 -11.73 0.52
N LYS A 70 -8.51 -12.92 -0.07
CA LYS A 70 -8.96 -14.19 0.51
C LYS A 70 -7.74 -14.99 0.90
N LEU A 71 -7.66 -15.39 2.16
CA LEU A 71 -6.54 -16.16 2.67
C LEU A 71 -6.61 -17.60 2.20
N ASN A 72 -5.47 -18.19 1.85
CA ASN A 72 -5.37 -19.60 1.47
C ASN A 72 -5.39 -20.47 2.74
N VAL A 73 -6.58 -20.67 3.30
CA VAL A 73 -6.80 -21.52 4.47
C VAL A 73 -7.04 -22.96 4.05
N TYR A 74 -6.50 -23.90 4.81
CA TYR A 74 -6.85 -25.32 4.73
C TYR A 74 -8.27 -25.55 5.26
N ASN A 75 -8.60 -24.89 6.37
CA ASN A 75 -9.92 -24.94 6.98
C ASN A 75 -10.25 -23.62 7.71
N GLY A 76 -11.54 -23.28 7.80
CA GLY A 76 -12.01 -22.13 8.57
C GLY A 76 -12.16 -20.84 7.77
N ASN A 77 -11.83 -19.71 8.40
CA ASN A 77 -12.20 -18.37 7.91
C ASN A 77 -11.11 -17.73 7.01
N ASP A 78 -11.46 -17.43 5.76
CA ASP A 78 -10.55 -16.85 4.75
C ASP A 78 -10.44 -15.31 4.81
N TYR A 79 -11.17 -14.66 5.72
CA TYR A 79 -11.30 -13.20 5.70
C TYR A 79 -10.06 -12.49 6.26
N MET A 80 -9.66 -11.42 5.58
CA MET A 80 -8.79 -10.38 6.11
C MET A 80 -9.26 -9.01 5.63
N ASN A 81 -9.10 -7.97 6.45
CA ASN A 81 -9.33 -6.58 6.04
C ASN A 81 -8.22 -6.05 5.12
N ALA A 82 -8.21 -6.54 3.89
CA ALA A 82 -7.27 -6.15 2.84
C ALA A 82 -7.98 -6.14 1.49
N SER A 83 -7.48 -5.35 0.54
CA SER A 83 -8.02 -5.26 -0.82
C SER A 83 -6.90 -5.33 -1.84
N TYR A 84 -7.08 -6.14 -2.89
CA TYR A 84 -6.30 -6.02 -4.10
C TYR A 84 -6.66 -4.71 -4.81
N VAL A 85 -5.64 -3.93 -5.17
CA VAL A 85 -5.81 -2.62 -5.82
C VAL A 85 -4.95 -2.58 -7.07
N LYS A 86 -5.60 -2.33 -8.21
CA LYS A 86 -4.95 -2.15 -9.51
C LYS A 86 -5.15 -0.71 -10.00
N VAL A 87 -4.08 -0.04 -10.40
CA VAL A 87 -4.17 1.30 -10.99
C VAL A 87 -3.71 1.23 -12.44
N ASN A 88 -4.58 1.67 -13.34
CA ASN A 88 -4.34 1.66 -14.78
C ASN A 88 -5.16 2.78 -15.46
N VAL A 89 -4.60 3.98 -15.50
CA VAL A 89 -5.21 5.16 -16.11
C VAL A 89 -5.02 5.09 -17.63
N SER A 90 -6.13 5.04 -18.36
CA SER A 90 -6.12 4.97 -19.83
C SER A 90 -5.35 6.16 -20.42
N GLY A 91 -4.43 5.88 -21.34
CA GLY A 91 -3.62 6.90 -22.02
C GLY A 91 -2.50 7.52 -21.19
N GLN A 92 -2.31 7.10 -19.93
CA GLN A 92 -1.25 7.62 -19.07
C GLN A 92 -0.42 6.52 -18.42
N THR A 93 -1.03 5.40 -18.05
CA THR A 93 -0.31 4.31 -17.42
C THR A 93 0.56 3.56 -18.43
N MET A 94 1.87 3.58 -18.20
CA MET A 94 2.88 2.79 -18.93
C MET A 94 2.83 1.31 -18.51
N LYS A 95 2.67 1.06 -17.21
CA LYS A 95 2.62 -0.27 -16.61
C LYS A 95 1.55 -0.30 -15.52
N PRO A 96 0.61 -1.26 -15.52
CA PRO A 96 -0.38 -1.33 -14.45
C PRO A 96 0.29 -1.49 -13.08
N GLY A 97 -0.10 -0.63 -12.13
CA GLY A 97 0.36 -0.74 -10.75
C GLY A 97 -0.48 -1.77 -10.00
N PHE A 98 0.18 -2.68 -9.28
CA PHE A 98 -0.46 -3.72 -8.46
C PHE A 98 -0.10 -3.49 -6.99
N TYR A 99 -1.12 -3.48 -6.13
CA TYR A 99 -0.97 -3.22 -4.71
C TYR A 99 -1.92 -4.09 -3.89
N ILE A 100 -1.57 -4.29 -2.62
CA ILE A 100 -2.51 -4.73 -1.59
C ILE A 100 -2.61 -3.62 -0.57
N ALA A 101 -3.81 -3.04 -0.41
CA ALA A 101 -4.08 -2.05 0.63
C ALA A 101 -4.76 -2.73 1.82
N THR A 102 -4.12 -2.71 2.99
CA THR A 102 -4.61 -3.41 4.18
C THR A 102 -4.56 -2.54 5.43
N GLN A 103 -5.33 -2.89 6.46
CA GLN A 103 -5.23 -2.25 7.77
C GLN A 103 -3.87 -2.54 8.43
N GLY A 104 -3.50 -1.75 9.44
CA GLY A 104 -2.38 -2.08 10.31
C GLY A 104 -2.73 -3.32 11.13
N PRO A 105 -1.93 -4.39 11.08
CA PRO A 105 -2.20 -5.61 11.86
C PRO A 105 -2.47 -5.30 13.32
N THR A 106 -3.42 -5.98 13.93
CA THR A 106 -3.66 -5.96 15.38
C THR A 106 -2.89 -7.10 16.03
N GLU A 107 -2.84 -7.11 17.36
CA GLU A 107 -2.34 -8.27 18.13
C GLU A 107 -3.04 -9.58 17.78
N ARG A 108 -4.28 -9.53 17.28
CA ARG A 108 -5.08 -10.70 16.90
C ARG A 108 -4.88 -11.12 15.44
N THR A 109 -4.46 -10.19 14.57
CA THR A 109 -4.50 -10.42 13.11
C THR A 109 -3.12 -10.45 12.44
N TRP A 110 -2.04 -10.43 13.21
CA TRP A 110 -0.70 -10.30 12.66
C TRP A 110 -0.19 -11.60 12.04
N ASP A 111 -0.65 -12.76 12.54
CA ASP A 111 -0.33 -14.06 11.97
C ASP A 111 -0.93 -14.21 10.57
N GLN A 112 -2.20 -13.86 10.40
CA GLN A 112 -2.88 -13.85 9.11
C GLN A 112 -2.20 -12.88 8.14
N PHE A 113 -1.65 -11.76 8.63
CA PHE A 113 -0.97 -10.78 7.78
C PHE A 113 0.27 -11.40 7.13
N TRP A 114 1.01 -12.24 7.86
CA TRP A 114 2.14 -12.96 7.29
C TRP A 114 1.72 -14.05 6.31
N GLN A 115 0.61 -14.74 6.57
CA GLN A 115 0.03 -15.68 5.61
C GLN A 115 -0.35 -14.98 4.30
N MET A 116 -0.97 -13.80 4.38
CA MET A 116 -1.22 -12.93 3.23
C MET A 116 0.09 -12.54 2.52
N CYS A 117 1.14 -12.16 3.26
CA CYS A 117 2.43 -11.79 2.67
C CYS A 117 3.08 -12.95 1.92
N TYR A 118 2.90 -14.19 2.37
CA TYR A 118 3.50 -15.37 1.74
C TYR A 118 2.75 -15.80 0.46
N GLN A 119 1.40 -15.83 0.50
CA GLN A 119 0.59 -16.42 -0.59
C GLN A 119 0.54 -15.61 -1.90
N ASN A 120 0.86 -14.32 -1.87
CA ASN A 120 0.60 -13.39 -2.99
C ASN A 120 1.70 -13.37 -4.06
N TYR A 121 2.53 -14.41 -4.10
CA TYR A 121 3.81 -14.43 -4.80
C TYR A 121 4.04 -15.80 -5.43
N SER A 122 4.80 -15.88 -6.52
CA SER A 122 4.99 -17.11 -7.28
C SER A 122 5.73 -18.16 -6.44
N GLU A 123 5.22 -19.38 -6.41
CA GLU A 123 5.86 -20.53 -5.74
C GLU A 123 7.13 -21.00 -6.46
N ASN A 124 7.24 -20.71 -7.77
CA ASN A 124 8.29 -21.24 -8.64
C ASN A 124 9.50 -20.31 -8.81
N ASP A 125 9.56 -19.20 -8.08
CA ASP A 125 10.66 -18.24 -8.21
C ASP A 125 11.38 -18.03 -6.87
N SER A 126 12.56 -18.61 -6.75
CA SER A 126 13.44 -18.47 -5.58
C SER A 126 13.96 -17.05 -5.36
N ASN A 127 13.80 -16.15 -6.33
CA ASN A 127 14.16 -14.74 -6.24
C ASN A 127 12.95 -13.84 -5.94
N ASP A 128 11.82 -14.42 -5.53
CA ASP A 128 10.65 -13.63 -5.19
C ASP A 128 10.82 -12.87 -3.87
N SER A 129 10.44 -11.60 -3.87
CA SER A 129 10.58 -10.71 -2.72
C SER A 129 9.26 -10.04 -2.38
N VAL A 130 8.97 -9.98 -1.08
CA VAL A 130 7.81 -9.28 -0.54
C VAL A 130 8.22 -7.85 -0.21
N VAL A 131 7.51 -6.86 -0.75
CA VAL A 131 7.71 -5.46 -0.38
C VAL A 131 6.52 -4.98 0.44
N ILE A 132 6.80 -4.55 1.67
CA ILE A 132 5.82 -4.01 2.61
C ILE A 132 6.15 -2.55 2.87
N VAL A 133 5.18 -1.66 2.71
CA VAL A 133 5.27 -0.24 3.02
C VAL A 133 4.30 0.12 4.13
N MET A 134 4.84 0.32 5.33
CA MET A 134 4.14 0.74 6.53
C MET A 134 4.28 2.25 6.72
N VAL A 135 3.21 2.99 6.48
CA VAL A 135 3.14 4.47 6.60
C VAL A 135 2.30 4.91 7.80
N THR A 136 2.62 4.39 8.99
CA THR A 136 2.03 4.80 10.28
C THR A 136 3.01 4.48 11.41
N PRO A 137 3.18 5.32 12.44
CA PRO A 137 3.79 4.88 13.70
C PRO A 137 2.93 3.80 14.38
N LEU A 138 3.52 3.06 15.33
CA LEU A 138 2.82 2.02 16.10
C LEU A 138 1.74 2.61 17.03
N VAL A 139 2.03 3.76 17.64
CA VAL A 139 1.17 4.43 18.61
C VAL A 139 1.08 5.91 18.28
N GLU A 140 -0.12 6.47 18.35
CA GLU A 140 -0.36 7.92 18.23
C GLU A 140 -1.35 8.37 19.30
N TYR A 141 -1.05 9.47 20.00
CA TYR A 141 -1.90 10.00 21.06
C TYR A 141 -2.38 8.90 22.04
N ASN A 142 -1.44 8.03 22.46
CA ASN A 142 -1.67 6.86 23.32
C ASN A 142 -2.66 5.81 22.79
N ARG A 143 -2.95 5.81 21.49
CA ARG A 143 -3.76 4.78 20.83
C ARG A 143 -2.88 3.95 19.90
N GLU A 144 -2.96 2.63 20.04
CA GLU A 144 -2.33 1.73 19.09
C GLU A 144 -2.94 1.93 17.69
N LYS A 145 -2.06 2.17 16.72
CA LYS A 145 -2.39 2.30 15.30
C LYS A 145 -2.00 1.06 14.51
N CYS A 146 -0.98 0.35 14.96
CA CYS A 146 -0.49 -0.89 14.37
C CYS A 146 0.25 -1.69 15.45
N TYR A 147 0.02 -3.00 15.51
CA TYR A 147 0.79 -3.91 16.33
C TYR A 147 2.19 -4.10 15.72
N GLN A 148 3.21 -4.36 16.55
CA GLN A 148 4.55 -4.68 16.06
C GLN A 148 4.59 -6.14 15.59
N TYR A 149 4.18 -6.36 14.34
CA TYR A 149 4.05 -7.70 13.75
C TYR A 149 5.37 -8.29 13.23
N TRP A 150 6.50 -7.59 13.34
CA TRP A 150 7.78 -8.02 12.80
C TRP A 150 8.90 -8.00 13.86
N PRO A 151 9.93 -8.85 13.73
CA PRO A 151 11.11 -8.83 14.59
C PRO A 151 11.98 -7.59 14.33
N ARG A 152 12.46 -6.93 15.39
CA ARG A 152 13.38 -5.77 15.30
C ARG A 152 14.86 -6.13 15.45
N GLY A 153 15.16 -7.41 15.63
CA GLY A 153 16.51 -7.91 15.85
C GLY A 153 16.93 -7.84 17.31
N GLY A 154 18.15 -8.28 17.60
CA GLY A 154 18.66 -8.44 18.97
C GLY A 154 18.36 -9.82 19.56
N SER A 155 18.92 -10.13 20.72
CA SER A 155 18.93 -11.49 21.29
C SER A 155 17.54 -12.05 21.60
N SER A 156 16.52 -11.21 21.74
CA SER A 156 15.16 -11.61 22.15
C SER A 156 14.04 -11.33 21.14
N ASP A 157 14.32 -10.68 20.00
CA ASP A 157 13.30 -10.32 18.99
C ASP A 157 13.86 -10.49 17.56
N SER A 158 14.62 -11.56 17.34
CA SER A 158 15.17 -11.91 16.01
C SER A 158 14.27 -12.86 15.22
N ILE A 159 13.36 -13.58 15.88
CA ILE A 159 12.48 -14.57 15.23
C ILE A 159 11.06 -14.37 15.75
N ARG A 160 10.08 -14.47 14.85
CA ARG A 160 8.65 -14.61 15.17
C ARG A 160 8.08 -15.78 14.38
N ILE A 161 7.10 -16.48 14.96
CA ILE A 161 6.38 -17.57 14.30
C ILE A 161 4.92 -17.15 14.17
N ALA A 162 4.43 -17.08 12.93
CA ALA A 162 3.00 -16.99 12.67
C ALA A 162 2.44 -18.41 12.64
N GLU A 163 1.64 -18.73 13.64
CA GLU A 163 1.18 -20.11 13.88
C GLU A 163 0.30 -20.64 12.75
N LYS A 164 0.32 -21.96 12.56
CA LYS A 164 -0.50 -22.64 11.55
C LYS A 164 -2.00 -22.54 11.88
N VAL A 165 -2.35 -22.68 13.15
CA VAL A 165 -3.73 -22.56 13.65
C VAL A 165 -3.86 -21.21 14.34
N GLN A 166 -4.82 -20.40 13.92
CA GLN A 166 -4.98 -19.01 14.35
C GLN A 166 -6.43 -18.76 14.79
N ASP A 167 -6.60 -18.10 15.93
CA ASP A 167 -7.88 -17.88 16.61
C ASP A 167 -8.11 -16.41 17.02
N PRO A 168 -8.17 -15.47 16.06
CA PRO A 168 -8.30 -14.03 16.35
C PRO A 168 -9.54 -13.65 17.18
N GLY A 169 -10.59 -14.48 17.18
CA GLY A 169 -11.88 -14.18 17.81
C GLY A 169 -12.60 -15.42 18.35
N GLU A 170 -13.73 -15.17 19.03
CA GLU A 170 -14.65 -16.22 19.49
C GLU A 170 -15.23 -16.96 18.26
N ASP A 171 -15.09 -18.29 18.25
CA ASP A 171 -15.51 -19.17 17.14
C ASP A 171 -14.88 -18.85 15.77
N ASP A 172 -13.78 -18.09 15.75
CA ASP A 172 -13.06 -17.69 14.55
C ASP A 172 -11.70 -18.41 14.49
N VAL A 173 -11.69 -19.64 13.99
CA VAL A 173 -10.48 -20.46 13.84
C VAL A 173 -10.16 -20.64 12.36
N SER A 174 -8.90 -20.41 12.00
CA SER A 174 -8.34 -20.70 10.68
C SER A 174 -7.15 -21.62 10.81
N GLU A 175 -7.09 -22.65 9.98
CA GLU A 175 -5.93 -23.51 9.81
C GLU A 175 -5.29 -23.22 8.46
N PHE A 176 -4.00 -22.91 8.45
CA PHE A 176 -3.17 -22.74 7.25
C PHE A 176 -2.42 -24.02 6.94
N GLU A 177 -1.81 -24.13 5.76
CA GLU A 177 -1.02 -25.32 5.40
C GLU A 177 0.21 -25.48 6.30
N HIS A 178 0.91 -24.36 6.54
CA HIS A 178 2.15 -24.32 7.32
C HIS A 178 2.17 -23.09 8.25
N ALA A 179 2.90 -23.20 9.35
CA ALA A 179 3.31 -22.03 10.12
C ALA A 179 4.38 -21.26 9.32
N LEU A 180 4.54 -19.96 9.59
CA LEU A 180 5.55 -19.13 8.94
C LEU A 180 6.54 -18.59 9.96
N LYS A 181 7.82 -18.86 9.72
CA LYS A 181 8.94 -18.29 10.48
C LYS A 181 9.39 -16.99 9.82
N ILE A 182 9.42 -15.91 10.61
CA ILE A 182 9.87 -14.58 10.22
C ILE A 182 11.18 -14.27 10.95
N GLU A 183 12.28 -14.23 10.21
CA GLU A 183 13.62 -14.05 10.76
C GLU A 183 14.18 -12.69 10.37
N TYR A 184 14.62 -11.93 11.36
CA TYR A 184 15.34 -10.69 11.16
C TYR A 184 16.69 -10.98 10.48
N ALA A 185 17.01 -10.24 9.42
CA ALA A 185 18.33 -10.27 8.81
C ALA A 185 19.14 -9.00 9.14
N ASN A 186 18.60 -7.83 8.82
CA ASN A 186 19.23 -6.54 9.13
C ASN A 186 18.21 -5.40 9.09
N SER A 187 18.62 -4.25 9.61
CA SER A 187 17.83 -3.02 9.51
C SER A 187 18.73 -1.80 9.33
N ARG A 188 18.24 -0.81 8.59
CA ARG A 188 18.93 0.46 8.36
C ARG A 188 17.94 1.62 8.32
N ARG A 189 18.26 2.70 9.03
CA ARG A 189 17.57 3.99 8.92
C ARG A 189 18.14 4.77 7.73
N TYR A 190 17.27 5.32 6.89
CA TYR A 190 17.64 6.11 5.72
C TYR A 190 17.23 7.57 5.93
N ASP A 191 18.22 8.46 5.91
CA ASP A 191 18.07 9.92 6.02
C ASP A 191 17.18 10.38 7.18
N ASP A 192 17.18 9.63 8.28
CA ASP A 192 16.27 9.78 9.42
C ASP A 192 14.77 9.75 9.06
N CYS A 193 14.40 9.39 7.83
CA CYS A 193 13.03 9.44 7.30
C CYS A 193 12.25 8.13 7.51
N TYR A 194 12.87 6.99 7.17
CA TYR A 194 12.26 5.67 7.29
C TYR A 194 13.29 4.59 7.60
N THR A 195 12.82 3.48 8.13
CA THR A 195 13.64 2.30 8.43
C THR A 195 13.34 1.20 7.42
N LEU A 196 14.35 0.65 6.75
CA LEU A 196 14.23 -0.58 5.99
C LEU A 196 14.69 -1.75 6.86
N THR A 197 13.83 -2.74 7.07
CA THR A 197 14.17 -4.01 7.72
C THR A 197 14.09 -5.11 6.69
N THR A 198 15.19 -5.83 6.50
CA THR A 198 15.23 -7.03 5.67
C THR A 198 14.96 -8.24 6.56
N MET A 199 14.03 -9.10 6.15
CA MET A 199 13.68 -10.33 6.85
C MET A 199 13.64 -11.52 5.89
N ARG A 200 13.71 -12.72 6.45
CA ARG A 200 13.47 -13.98 5.75
C ARG A 200 12.13 -14.56 6.21
N LEU A 201 11.27 -14.88 5.27
CA LEU A 201 9.95 -15.48 5.50
C LEU A 201 9.94 -16.90 4.97
N VAL A 202 9.76 -17.88 5.85
CA VAL A 202 9.93 -19.31 5.52
C VAL A 202 8.76 -20.11 6.09
N PRO A 203 8.08 -20.97 5.30
CA PRO A 203 7.18 -21.95 5.89
C PRO A 203 7.97 -22.99 6.67
N VAL A 204 7.37 -23.48 7.75
CA VAL A 204 7.97 -24.49 8.61
C VAL A 204 6.97 -25.58 8.96
N ASP A 205 7.48 -26.79 9.19
CA ASP A 205 6.68 -27.90 9.70
C ASP A 205 6.51 -27.84 11.23
N GLU A 206 5.82 -28.84 11.80
CA GLU A 206 5.56 -28.94 13.25
C GLU A 206 6.84 -29.10 14.09
N SER A 207 7.94 -29.56 13.49
CA SER A 207 9.25 -29.66 14.15
C SER A 207 10.07 -28.38 14.04
N GLY A 208 9.60 -27.40 13.26
CA GLY A 208 10.28 -26.14 12.98
C GLY A 208 11.27 -26.21 11.81
N GLU A 209 11.30 -27.33 11.08
CA GLU A 209 12.15 -27.49 9.90
C GLU A 209 11.58 -26.69 8.72
N GLU A 210 12.48 -26.11 7.92
CA GLU A 210 12.11 -25.23 6.81
C GLU A 210 11.52 -26.00 5.64
N LEU A 211 10.39 -25.50 5.15
CA LEU A 211 9.68 -26.02 3.99
C LEU A 211 9.85 -25.05 2.82
N GLY A 212 10.06 -25.59 1.62
CA GLY A 212 10.06 -24.81 0.38
C GLY A 212 11.06 -23.65 0.33
N PRO A 213 10.90 -22.73 -0.63
CA PRO A 213 11.79 -21.58 -0.76
C PRO A 213 11.44 -20.48 0.25
N ALA A 214 12.45 -20.03 0.98
CA ALA A 214 12.39 -18.80 1.76
C ALA A 214 12.20 -17.58 0.84
N LYS A 215 11.36 -16.62 1.27
CA LYS A 215 11.19 -15.33 0.58
C LYS A 215 11.94 -14.23 1.33
N THR A 216 12.57 -13.33 0.59
CA THR A 216 13.13 -12.11 1.17
C THR A 216 12.02 -11.08 1.35
N VAL A 217 11.94 -10.47 2.52
CA VAL A 217 10.97 -9.40 2.81
C VAL A 217 11.71 -8.09 2.99
N HIS A 218 11.32 -7.07 2.22
CA HIS A 218 11.74 -5.68 2.37
C HIS A 218 10.63 -4.90 3.05
N HIS A 219 10.78 -4.68 4.36
CA HIS A 219 9.81 -3.94 5.17
C HIS A 219 10.27 -2.50 5.38
N PHE A 220 9.51 -1.58 4.81
CA PHE A 220 9.72 -0.15 4.96
C PHE A 220 8.79 0.40 6.04
N TYR A 221 9.38 1.01 7.07
CA TYR A 221 8.69 1.63 8.18
C TYR A 221 8.88 3.15 8.17
N PHE A 222 7.86 3.88 7.72
CA PHE A 222 7.78 5.33 7.71
C PHE A 222 6.91 5.82 8.89
N ASP A 223 7.57 6.22 9.97
CA ASP A 223 6.97 6.55 11.27
C ASP A 223 6.67 8.04 11.47
N GLN A 224 7.13 8.90 10.55
CA GLN A 224 6.96 10.36 10.63
C GLN A 224 5.61 10.86 10.11
N TRP A 225 4.77 9.99 9.55
CA TRP A 225 3.45 10.37 9.03
C TRP A 225 2.35 10.12 10.06
N ARG A 226 1.92 11.17 10.76
CA ARG A 226 0.79 11.10 11.73
C ARG A 226 -0.55 10.82 11.04
N ASP A 227 -1.50 10.27 11.79
CA ASP A 227 -2.82 9.92 11.28
C ASP A 227 -3.64 11.15 10.90
N MET A 228 -4.49 10.99 9.88
CA MET A 228 -5.33 12.05 9.32
C MET A 228 -4.57 13.31 8.82
N SER A 229 -3.24 13.23 8.70
CA SER A 229 -2.40 14.30 8.18
C SER A 229 -1.86 13.98 6.79
N LYS A 230 -1.16 14.95 6.20
CA LYS A 230 -0.26 14.77 5.06
C LYS A 230 1.20 14.66 5.54
N PRO A 231 2.14 14.16 4.71
CA PRO A 231 3.55 14.33 4.99
C PRO A 231 3.89 15.82 5.10
N GLU A 232 4.79 16.16 6.02
CA GLU A 232 5.26 17.53 6.19
C GLU A 232 6.12 17.96 4.99
N GLU A 233 6.95 17.03 4.53
CA GLU A 233 7.90 17.21 3.44
C GLU A 233 7.63 16.25 2.27
N VAL A 234 7.94 16.70 1.05
CA VAL A 234 7.72 15.93 -0.18
C VAL A 234 8.86 14.93 -0.42
N ILE A 235 10.11 15.31 -0.13
CA ILE A 235 11.30 14.51 -0.45
C ILE A 235 11.30 13.14 0.27
N PRO A 236 11.01 13.04 1.59
CA PRO A 236 11.05 11.75 2.29
C PRO A 236 10.12 10.70 1.69
N ILE A 237 8.88 11.09 1.34
CA ILE A 237 7.89 10.16 0.81
C ILE A 237 8.22 9.75 -0.63
N MET A 238 8.80 10.65 -1.44
CA MET A 238 9.29 10.30 -2.77
C MET A 238 10.45 9.31 -2.71
N LYS A 239 11.43 9.53 -1.82
CA LYS A 239 12.55 8.60 -1.60
C LYS A 239 12.04 7.23 -1.17
N LEU A 240 11.00 7.20 -0.34
CA LEU A 240 10.35 5.95 0.04
C LEU A 240 9.72 5.26 -1.18
N CYS A 241 8.92 5.96 -1.99
CA CYS A 241 8.32 5.39 -3.22
C CYS A 241 9.41 4.82 -4.14
N GLN A 242 10.44 5.59 -4.45
CA GLN A 242 11.55 5.16 -5.31
C GLN A 242 12.25 3.92 -4.77
N HIS A 243 12.58 3.91 -3.48
CA HIS A 243 13.28 2.79 -2.87
C HIS A 243 12.41 1.54 -2.80
N SER A 244 11.15 1.65 -2.36
CA SER A 244 10.25 0.49 -2.31
C SER A 244 9.94 -0.08 -3.68
N HIS A 245 9.72 0.79 -4.68
CA HIS A 245 9.42 0.35 -6.04
C HIS A 245 10.65 -0.33 -6.68
N SER A 246 11.87 0.16 -6.41
CA SER A 246 13.11 -0.43 -6.94
C SER A 246 13.40 -1.85 -6.43
N LEU A 247 12.90 -2.18 -5.23
CA LEU A 247 13.01 -3.52 -4.64
C LEU A 247 11.78 -4.40 -4.96
N ASN A 248 10.75 -3.85 -5.59
CA ASN A 248 9.58 -4.63 -5.99
C ASN A 248 9.81 -5.24 -7.37
N LYS A 249 9.51 -6.52 -7.49
CA LYS A 249 9.58 -7.21 -8.78
C LYS A 249 8.37 -6.89 -9.65
N ALA A 250 8.59 -6.76 -10.95
CA ALA A 250 7.51 -6.50 -11.90
C ALA A 250 6.44 -7.60 -11.83
N GLY A 251 5.17 -7.19 -11.74
CA GLY A 251 4.02 -8.09 -11.62
C GLY A 251 3.61 -8.42 -10.18
N ASN A 252 4.49 -8.18 -9.20
CA ASN A 252 4.17 -8.39 -7.79
C ASN A 252 3.42 -7.19 -7.19
N PRO A 253 2.47 -7.43 -6.27
CA PRO A 253 1.86 -6.35 -5.52
C PRO A 253 2.83 -5.77 -4.48
N ILE A 254 2.84 -4.45 -4.32
CA ILE A 254 3.40 -3.81 -3.13
C ILE A 254 2.32 -3.81 -2.05
N ILE A 255 2.63 -4.36 -0.87
CA ILE A 255 1.73 -4.37 0.28
C ILE A 255 1.85 -3.04 1.00
N VAL A 256 0.79 -2.25 1.03
CA VAL A 256 0.78 -0.91 1.64
C VAL A 256 -0.23 -0.87 2.76
N HIS A 257 0.20 -0.46 3.95
CA HIS A 257 -0.70 -0.30 5.07
C HIS A 257 -0.36 0.93 5.92
N CYS A 258 -1.37 1.38 6.66
CA CYS A 258 -1.24 2.38 7.72
C CYS A 258 -1.98 1.84 8.94
N SER A 259 -2.84 2.65 9.59
CA SER A 259 -3.73 2.13 10.63
C SER A 259 -5.01 1.54 10.04
N ALA A 260 -5.82 2.33 9.33
CA ALA A 260 -7.04 1.86 8.68
C ALA A 260 -6.81 1.28 7.26
N GLY A 261 -5.62 1.54 6.68
CA GLY A 261 -5.30 1.08 5.33
C GLY A 261 -5.95 1.90 4.21
N VAL A 262 -6.30 3.17 4.46
CA VAL A 262 -7.07 3.99 3.49
C VAL A 262 -6.44 5.37 3.24
N GLY A 263 -6.31 6.22 4.26
CA GLY A 263 -5.84 7.60 4.08
C GLY A 263 -4.40 7.68 3.59
N ARG A 264 -3.45 7.38 4.48
CA ARG A 264 -1.99 7.41 4.19
C ARG A 264 -1.60 6.40 3.13
N SER A 265 -2.17 5.19 3.20
CA SER A 265 -1.97 4.13 2.20
C SER A 265 -2.41 4.58 0.80
N GLY A 266 -3.58 5.18 0.66
CA GLY A 266 -4.06 5.69 -0.62
C GLY A 266 -3.22 6.85 -1.15
N THR A 267 -2.75 7.73 -0.28
CA THR A 267 -1.84 8.81 -0.68
C THR A 267 -0.50 8.28 -1.14
N PHE A 268 0.07 7.30 -0.44
CA PHE A 268 1.30 6.62 -0.86
C PHE A 268 1.12 5.94 -2.22
N ILE A 269 0.07 5.11 -2.39
CA ILE A 269 -0.19 4.39 -3.65
C ILE A 269 -0.37 5.37 -4.82
N ALA A 270 -1.10 6.48 -4.59
CA ALA A 270 -1.28 7.49 -5.63
C ALA A 270 0.04 8.14 -6.06
N LEU A 271 0.92 8.46 -5.11
CA LEU A 271 2.24 9.01 -5.39
C LEU A 271 3.15 7.98 -6.07
N ASP A 272 3.20 6.75 -5.56
CA ASP A 272 4.04 5.68 -6.09
C ASP A 272 3.70 5.36 -7.56
N HIS A 273 2.41 5.15 -7.85
CA HIS A 273 1.95 4.86 -9.21
C HIS A 273 2.20 6.05 -10.15
N MET A 274 1.88 7.27 -9.69
CA MET A 274 2.15 8.49 -10.46
C MET A 274 3.64 8.58 -10.83
N LEU A 275 4.54 8.34 -9.87
CA LEU A 275 5.99 8.52 -10.07
C LEU A 275 6.64 7.48 -10.98
N HIS A 276 6.18 6.22 -10.97
CA HIS A 276 6.89 5.13 -11.65
C HIS A 276 6.19 4.60 -12.88
N ASP A 277 4.87 4.73 -12.94
CA ASP A 277 4.03 4.00 -13.89
C ASP A 277 3.27 4.90 -14.85
N THR A 278 3.49 6.23 -14.83
CA THR A 278 2.75 7.17 -15.70
C THR A 278 3.66 7.99 -16.62
N GLU A 279 3.20 8.21 -17.86
CA GLU A 279 3.95 8.92 -18.91
C GLU A 279 4.38 10.33 -18.47
N ASP A 280 3.49 11.07 -17.78
CA ASP A 280 3.75 12.43 -17.30
C ASP A 280 4.94 12.54 -16.33
N PHE A 281 5.34 11.45 -15.67
CA PHE A 281 6.43 11.43 -14.70
C PHE A 281 7.58 10.52 -15.12
N LYS A 282 7.51 10.00 -16.36
CA LYS A 282 8.62 9.26 -16.96
C LYS A 282 9.82 10.19 -17.12
N ILE A 283 10.97 9.72 -16.68
CA ILE A 283 12.25 10.37 -16.95
C ILE A 283 12.78 9.76 -18.26
N ASP A 284 12.91 10.57 -19.30
CA ASP A 284 13.47 10.11 -20.58
C ASP A 284 14.94 9.69 -20.37
N ALA A 285 15.18 8.39 -20.37
CA ALA A 285 16.50 7.79 -20.22
C ALA A 285 17.39 7.95 -21.48
N GLU A 286 16.89 8.60 -22.54
CA GLU A 286 17.52 8.62 -23.87
C GLU A 286 18.65 9.66 -24.03
N GLN A 287 18.94 10.51 -23.04
CA GLN A 287 20.16 11.34 -23.02
C GLN A 287 21.34 10.67 -22.27
N LYS A 288 21.35 9.32 -22.17
CA LYS A 288 22.38 8.56 -21.46
C LYS A 288 23.78 8.52 -22.11
N MET A 289 24.03 9.20 -23.22
CA MET A 289 25.35 9.20 -23.86
C MET A 289 25.70 10.53 -24.54
N SER A 290 25.94 11.58 -23.76
CA SER A 290 26.84 12.67 -24.17
C SER A 290 27.89 12.90 -23.09
N SER A 291 29.08 12.37 -23.38
CA SER A 291 30.41 12.72 -22.87
C SER A 291 30.47 13.77 -21.73
N GLY A 292 30.68 13.31 -20.50
CA GLY A 292 31.15 14.19 -19.41
C GLY A 292 30.50 14.03 -18.04
N GLY A 293 30.36 12.81 -17.52
CA GLY A 293 30.49 12.54 -16.07
C GLY A 293 29.71 13.38 -15.05
N GLN A 294 28.49 13.84 -15.35
CA GLN A 294 27.56 14.36 -14.34
C GLN A 294 26.14 13.93 -14.68
N MET A 295 25.48 13.22 -13.74
CA MET A 295 24.06 12.87 -13.90
C MET A 295 23.23 14.14 -13.73
N VAL A 296 22.62 14.60 -14.81
CA VAL A 296 21.60 15.65 -14.79
C VAL A 296 20.30 14.96 -15.19
N GLY A 297 19.37 14.80 -14.25
CA GLY A 297 18.06 14.22 -14.54
C GLY A 297 17.38 14.91 -15.72
N SER A 298 16.83 14.13 -16.66
CA SER A 298 16.07 14.67 -17.80
C SER A 298 14.83 15.41 -17.30
N PRO A 299 14.46 16.55 -17.90
CA PRO A 299 13.21 17.23 -17.56
C PRO A 299 12.01 16.31 -17.81
N LEU A 300 11.01 16.34 -16.93
CA LEU A 300 9.73 15.67 -17.19
C LEU A 300 9.09 16.28 -18.45
N HIS A 301 8.46 15.44 -19.28
CA HIS A 301 7.78 15.87 -20.48
C HIS A 301 6.30 15.47 -20.40
N PRO A 302 5.39 16.40 -20.05
CA PRO A 302 3.97 16.08 -20.00
C PRO A 302 3.47 15.56 -21.34
N ASP A 303 2.59 14.57 -21.30
CA ASP A 303 1.88 14.15 -22.49
C ASP A 303 0.94 15.28 -22.96
N LYS A 304 1.27 15.87 -24.11
CA LYS A 304 0.49 16.95 -24.70
C LYS A 304 -0.87 16.47 -25.25
N GLY A 305 -1.04 15.17 -25.46
CA GLY A 305 -2.28 14.55 -25.92
C GLY A 305 -3.26 14.24 -24.80
N TYR A 306 -2.84 14.27 -23.53
CA TYR A 306 -3.68 13.95 -22.39
C TYR A 306 -4.37 15.21 -21.83
N ASP A 307 -5.70 15.22 -21.84
CA ASP A 307 -6.53 16.36 -21.43
C ASP A 307 -7.34 16.11 -20.14
N HIS A 308 -7.20 14.94 -19.54
CA HIS A 308 -7.82 14.57 -18.26
C HIS A 308 -6.92 14.92 -17.05
N ASP A 309 -7.47 14.77 -15.84
CA ASP A 309 -6.73 14.97 -14.60
C ASP A 309 -6.21 13.63 -14.07
N LEU A 310 -4.91 13.39 -14.23
CA LEU A 310 -4.28 12.12 -13.87
C LEU A 310 -4.49 11.76 -12.39
N ILE A 311 -4.26 12.72 -11.48
CA ILE A 311 -4.36 12.48 -10.04
C ILE A 311 -5.81 12.19 -9.63
N GLU A 312 -6.78 12.92 -10.20
CA GLU A 312 -8.20 12.64 -10.00
C GLU A 312 -8.56 11.23 -10.47
N GLN A 313 -8.11 10.81 -11.66
CA GLN A 313 -8.36 9.47 -12.20
C GLN A 313 -7.77 8.38 -11.31
N ILE A 314 -6.53 8.55 -10.83
CA ILE A 314 -5.90 7.62 -9.88
C ILE A 314 -6.76 7.48 -8.63
N VAL A 315 -7.11 8.59 -7.97
CA VAL A 315 -7.87 8.55 -6.71
C VAL A 315 -9.29 7.97 -6.90
N LEU A 316 -9.94 8.24 -8.03
CA LEU A 316 -11.22 7.63 -8.39
C LEU A 316 -11.12 6.10 -8.51
N GLN A 317 -10.07 5.60 -9.16
CA GLN A 317 -9.80 4.16 -9.27
C GLN A 317 -9.49 3.54 -7.90
N LEU A 318 -8.71 4.21 -7.06
CA LEU A 318 -8.41 3.74 -5.70
C LEU A 318 -9.70 3.60 -4.88
N ARG A 319 -10.55 4.63 -4.85
CA ARG A 319 -11.81 4.59 -4.08
C ARG A 319 -12.86 3.62 -4.63
N ALA A 320 -12.72 3.20 -5.89
CA ALA A 320 -13.54 2.13 -6.48
C ALA A 320 -13.11 0.73 -6.05
N GLN A 321 -11.97 0.60 -5.37
CA GLN A 321 -11.39 -0.69 -4.98
C GLN A 321 -11.24 -0.81 -3.47
N ARG A 322 -11.02 0.31 -2.76
CA ARG A 322 -11.05 0.34 -1.30
C ARG A 322 -11.61 1.68 -0.84
N LEU A 323 -12.58 1.65 0.07
CA LEU A 323 -13.26 2.86 0.52
C LEU A 323 -12.28 3.83 1.21
N LYS A 324 -12.56 5.14 1.14
CA LYS A 324 -11.85 6.24 1.81
C LYS A 324 -10.36 6.38 1.46
N MET A 325 -9.89 5.74 0.38
CA MET A 325 -8.52 5.95 -0.12
C MET A 325 -8.26 7.44 -0.37
N VAL A 326 -7.15 7.96 0.14
CA VAL A 326 -6.89 9.42 0.25
C VAL A 326 -8.03 10.10 1.01
N GLN A 327 -7.99 9.99 2.33
CA GLN A 327 -9.16 10.23 3.19
C GLN A 327 -9.43 11.72 3.44
N MET A 328 -8.38 12.55 3.43
CA MET A 328 -8.45 13.96 3.78
C MET A 328 -8.19 14.86 2.57
N SER A 329 -8.85 16.02 2.52
CA SER A 329 -8.64 17.00 1.45
C SER A 329 -7.17 17.46 1.39
N ASP A 330 -6.53 17.63 2.54
CA ASP A 330 -5.11 18.02 2.59
C ASP A 330 -4.17 16.93 2.04
N GLN A 331 -4.54 15.65 2.18
CA GLN A 331 -3.83 14.55 1.54
C GLN A 331 -4.00 14.59 0.02
N TYR A 332 -5.21 14.89 -0.46
CA TYR A 332 -5.48 15.03 -1.89
C TYR A 332 -4.69 16.20 -2.49
N LYS A 333 -4.76 17.39 -1.88
CA LYS A 333 -3.97 18.56 -2.28
C LYS A 333 -2.47 18.28 -2.25
N PHE A 334 -2.00 17.56 -1.23
CA PHE A 334 -0.60 17.17 -1.11
C PHE A 334 -0.09 16.41 -2.34
N ILE A 335 -0.88 15.50 -2.92
CA ILE A 335 -0.49 14.76 -4.13
C ILE A 335 -0.24 15.73 -5.30
N TYR A 336 -1.10 16.73 -5.49
CA TYR A 336 -0.89 17.78 -6.50
C TYR A 336 0.33 18.65 -6.19
N HIS A 337 0.55 19.02 -4.93
CA HIS A 337 1.72 19.81 -4.56
C HIS A 337 3.02 19.03 -4.76
N ALA A 338 3.05 17.75 -4.40
CA ALA A 338 4.18 16.85 -4.65
C ALA A 338 4.44 16.71 -6.16
N ALA A 339 3.39 16.50 -6.96
CA ALA A 339 3.48 16.49 -8.42
C ALA A 339 4.08 17.79 -8.98
N LYS A 340 3.59 18.96 -8.55
CA LYS A 340 4.15 20.26 -8.96
C LYS A 340 5.61 20.40 -8.56
N TYR A 341 5.96 19.95 -7.35
CA TYR A 341 7.33 19.98 -6.85
C TYR A 341 8.27 19.17 -7.76
N MET A 342 7.85 18.00 -8.23
CA MET A 342 8.63 17.17 -9.17
C MET A 342 8.96 17.86 -10.49
N TYR A 343 8.00 18.57 -11.04
CA TYR A 343 8.20 19.33 -12.27
C TYR A 343 9.14 20.53 -12.10
N GLN A 344 9.21 21.07 -10.88
CA GLN A 344 10.09 22.19 -10.53
C GLN A 344 11.49 21.70 -10.13
N HIS A 345 11.59 20.49 -9.57
CA HIS A 345 12.81 19.87 -9.08
C HIS A 345 12.89 18.41 -9.57
N PRO A 346 13.18 18.18 -10.87
CA PRO A 346 13.30 16.82 -11.39
C PRO A 346 14.35 16.05 -10.58
N PRO A 347 14.09 14.77 -10.25
CA PRO A 347 15.02 13.96 -9.48
C PRO A 347 16.34 13.84 -10.23
N HIS A 348 17.44 14.04 -9.51
CA HIS A 348 18.81 13.97 -10.04
C HIS A 348 19.27 12.55 -10.32
#